data_AF-A0A0Q8TFL5-F1
#
_entry.id   AF-A0A0Q8TFL5-F1
#
_cell.length_a   1.000
_cell.length_b   1.000
_cell.length_c   1.000
_cell.angle_alpha   90.00
_cell.angle_beta   90.00
_cell.angle_gamma   90.00
#
_symmetry.space_group_name_H-M   'P 1'
#
loop_
_entity.id
_entity.type
_entity.pdbx_description
1 polymer ?
#
loop_
_entity_poly.entity_id
_entity_poly.type
_entity_poly.pdbx_seq_one_letter_code
_entity_poly.pdbx_strand_id
1 'polypeptide(L)'
;MPKQIFGVDSVVTSLNRAFNDQSPANAVYNNQVTQATSVGNNAFALSFGSSFVGLTEDALSTKILGNLGVLPNTGLQAAVKDYLVSVGKANVGIVALQLADILSGLENATGDQAAFNAAAVKWNAEVTASYTYSANPANTSASPVGTDDGAVTGVTLALTTADDFLSPQAAEAKFKTTANNDTIVATTVATLKSGDVIDGGAGTDTLRATLDIAATQAPTVTNVENFFIKATALAVDFDLKNVTGIQQFWNEESAVALTVKNAALGTTIGVKDTGQNTIVEFAKATGTADAATVVLSGSTGGNVQVDSIETLALQSTVKANTTTIVGNTLETLTVTGDKGLTLTASGPAAASLKTIDASALTAAATITATGAVNALTIKGGTAADTIVATGATKAVTVDGGTGADTITLTANKAHSITLGAGADVLTLDVGSKAATTGSLTATDLTTAAKLIAASVKITDFAAGDTLILKTADHTTAANVTKLTGTIAENLAATGDLLNIISDLTDTALPAGAGTTTTIATQIGVNQAVSFTLAGNTYIFVNNNVATLDAGDVLIQLTGVAAPATITFA
;
A
#
# COMPACT_ATOMS: atom_id res chain seq x y z
N MET A 1 -37.32 -0.90 -2.08
CA MET A 1 -35.88 -0.58 -2.01
C MET A 1 -35.70 0.43 -3.11
N PRO A 2 -35.41 1.70 -2.80
CA PRO A 2 -35.46 2.75 -3.81
C PRO A 2 -34.63 2.37 -5.03
N LYS A 3 -35.06 2.75 -6.24
CA LYS A 3 -34.31 2.52 -7.50
C LYS A 3 -32.81 2.83 -7.29
N GLN A 4 -31.95 1.84 -7.48
CA GLN A 4 -30.50 1.94 -7.22
C GLN A 4 -29.67 2.18 -8.49
N ILE A 5 -30.23 1.86 -9.66
CA ILE A 5 -29.54 2.03 -10.95
C ILE A 5 -30.18 3.15 -11.77
N PHE A 6 -29.35 3.89 -12.52
CA PHE A 6 -29.76 5.08 -13.25
C PHE A 6 -29.14 5.12 -14.65
N GLY A 7 -29.55 6.09 -15.47
CA GLY A 7 -28.94 6.30 -16.80
C GLY A 7 -29.17 5.14 -17.77
N VAL A 8 -28.18 4.91 -18.64
CA VAL A 8 -28.24 3.90 -19.71
C VAL A 8 -28.37 2.48 -19.15
N ASP A 9 -27.69 2.18 -18.04
CA ASP A 9 -27.74 0.88 -17.38
C ASP A 9 -29.16 0.53 -16.93
N SER A 10 -29.89 1.51 -16.35
CA SER A 10 -31.29 1.34 -15.99
C SER A 10 -32.17 1.04 -17.21
N VAL A 11 -31.91 1.67 -18.35
CA VAL A 11 -32.72 1.49 -19.57
C VAL A 11 -32.53 0.10 -20.15
N VAL A 12 -31.27 -0.31 -20.35
CA VAL A 12 -30.92 -1.62 -20.89
C VAL A 12 -31.48 -2.73 -20.00
N THR A 13 -31.26 -2.61 -18.69
CA THR A 13 -31.72 -3.61 -17.71
C THR A 13 -33.24 -3.72 -17.70
N SER A 14 -33.94 -2.58 -17.63
CA SER A 14 -35.42 -2.55 -17.59
C SER A 14 -36.05 -3.15 -18.83
N LEU A 15 -35.49 -2.90 -20.02
CA LEU A 15 -36.02 -3.44 -21.27
C LEU A 15 -35.83 -4.96 -21.38
N ASN A 16 -34.66 -5.48 -20.99
CA ASN A 16 -34.44 -6.93 -20.98
C ASN A 16 -35.41 -7.63 -20.02
N ARG A 17 -35.58 -7.10 -18.80
CA ARG A 17 -36.55 -7.66 -17.84
C ARG A 17 -37.99 -7.53 -18.35
N ALA A 18 -38.41 -6.37 -18.83
CA ALA A 18 -39.79 -6.12 -19.26
C ALA A 18 -40.25 -6.99 -20.45
N PHE A 19 -39.34 -7.39 -21.34
CA PHE A 19 -39.70 -8.19 -22.52
C PHE A 19 -39.34 -9.68 -22.40
N ASN A 20 -38.15 -9.98 -21.88
CA ASN A 20 -37.59 -11.32 -21.85
C ASN A 20 -37.73 -12.00 -20.50
N ASP A 21 -37.92 -11.22 -19.43
CA ASP A 21 -37.88 -11.71 -18.04
C ASP A 21 -36.56 -12.43 -17.73
N GLN A 22 -35.47 -11.94 -18.32
CA GLN A 22 -34.10 -12.48 -18.21
C GLN A 22 -33.08 -11.36 -18.14
N SER A 23 -31.96 -11.64 -17.49
CA SER A 23 -30.75 -10.81 -17.54
C SER A 23 -29.81 -11.29 -18.64
N PRO A 24 -29.37 -10.42 -19.56
CA PRO A 24 -28.42 -10.80 -20.60
C PRO A 24 -27.05 -11.16 -20.00
N ALA A 25 -26.32 -12.03 -20.69
CA ALA A 25 -24.89 -12.28 -20.43
C ALA A 25 -24.08 -10.97 -20.51
N ASN A 26 -22.95 -10.89 -19.81
CA ASN A 26 -22.13 -9.69 -19.73
C ASN A 26 -21.74 -9.10 -21.08
N ALA A 27 -21.31 -9.93 -22.02
CA ALA A 27 -20.95 -9.49 -23.37
C ALA A 27 -22.15 -8.86 -24.12
N VAL A 28 -23.35 -9.45 -23.97
CA VAL A 28 -24.57 -8.93 -24.60
C VAL A 28 -25.00 -7.63 -23.94
N TYR A 29 -24.94 -7.56 -22.60
CA TYR A 29 -25.25 -6.37 -21.82
C TYR A 29 -24.36 -5.19 -22.24
N ASN A 30 -23.04 -5.38 -22.27
CA ASN A 30 -22.09 -4.32 -22.64
C ASN A 30 -22.30 -3.82 -24.09
N ASN A 31 -22.65 -4.73 -25.01
CA ASN A 31 -23.01 -4.34 -26.38
C ASN A 31 -24.28 -3.49 -26.42
N GLN A 32 -25.30 -3.86 -25.64
CA GLN A 32 -26.55 -3.11 -25.54
C GLN A 32 -26.34 -1.73 -24.88
N VAL A 33 -25.54 -1.65 -23.80
CA VAL A 33 -25.17 -0.37 -23.15
C VAL A 33 -24.42 0.53 -24.12
N THR A 34 -23.47 -0.03 -24.88
CA THR A 34 -22.73 0.72 -25.92
C THR A 34 -23.68 1.25 -26.99
N GLN A 35 -24.59 0.41 -27.49
CA GLN A 35 -25.59 0.82 -28.46
C GLN A 35 -26.48 1.92 -27.91
N ALA A 36 -27.05 1.74 -26.73
CA ALA A 36 -27.94 2.70 -26.07
C ALA A 36 -27.26 4.05 -25.82
N THR A 37 -25.98 4.04 -25.43
CA THR A 37 -25.17 5.25 -25.29
C THR A 37 -24.99 5.98 -26.62
N SER A 38 -24.79 5.24 -27.72
CA SER A 38 -24.55 5.82 -29.04
C SER A 38 -25.78 6.43 -29.70
N VAL A 39 -26.94 5.77 -29.59
CA VAL A 39 -28.18 6.19 -30.27
C VAL A 39 -29.14 6.97 -29.38
N GLY A 40 -28.91 6.94 -28.06
CA GLY A 40 -29.79 7.49 -27.05
C GLY A 40 -30.93 6.56 -26.65
N ASN A 41 -31.41 6.72 -25.41
CA ASN A 41 -32.35 5.80 -24.74
C ASN A 41 -33.62 5.52 -25.56
N ASN A 42 -34.23 6.56 -26.15
CA ASN A 42 -35.48 6.41 -26.91
C ASN A 42 -35.26 5.62 -28.21
N ALA A 43 -34.19 5.91 -28.95
CA ALA A 43 -33.88 5.18 -30.18
C ALA A 43 -33.53 3.72 -29.89
N PHE A 44 -32.80 3.46 -28.79
CA PHE A 44 -32.52 2.11 -28.33
C PHE A 44 -33.79 1.36 -27.94
N ALA A 45 -34.68 1.97 -27.15
CA ALA A 45 -35.95 1.36 -26.75
C ALA A 45 -36.82 1.01 -27.96
N LEU A 46 -36.92 1.90 -28.95
CA LEU A 46 -37.61 1.61 -30.22
C LEU A 46 -37.00 0.41 -30.95
N SER A 47 -35.67 0.39 -31.07
CA SER A 47 -34.94 -0.72 -31.70
C SER A 47 -35.17 -2.04 -30.94
N PHE A 48 -35.14 -2.02 -29.62
CA PHE A 48 -35.35 -3.19 -28.78
C PHE A 48 -36.77 -3.76 -28.93
N GLY A 49 -37.78 -2.88 -28.86
CA GLY A 49 -39.19 -3.25 -29.02
C GLY A 49 -39.55 -3.75 -30.42
N SER A 50 -38.78 -3.38 -31.45
CA SER A 50 -39.01 -3.80 -32.83
C SER A 50 -39.01 -5.33 -33.01
N SER A 51 -38.25 -6.06 -32.18
CA SER A 51 -38.20 -7.53 -32.18
C SER A 51 -39.51 -8.19 -31.73
N PHE A 52 -40.43 -7.43 -31.11
CA PHE A 52 -41.65 -7.94 -30.50
C PHE A 52 -42.92 -7.51 -31.24
N VAL A 53 -42.83 -6.69 -32.28
CA VAL A 53 -44.00 -6.16 -33.02
C VAL A 53 -44.82 -7.23 -33.76
N GLY A 54 -44.27 -8.45 -33.88
CA GLY A 54 -44.98 -9.63 -34.37
C GLY A 54 -46.08 -10.13 -33.42
N LEU A 55 -46.04 -9.74 -32.14
CA LEU A 55 -47.10 -10.03 -31.17
C LEU A 55 -48.30 -9.08 -31.35
N THR A 56 -49.46 -9.52 -30.87
CA THR A 56 -50.65 -8.66 -30.77
C THR A 56 -50.49 -7.67 -29.62
N GLU A 57 -51.19 -6.53 -29.66
CA GLU A 57 -51.19 -5.52 -28.60
C GLU A 57 -51.65 -6.12 -27.25
N ASP A 58 -52.57 -7.08 -27.31
CA ASP A 58 -53.04 -7.86 -26.17
C ASP A 58 -51.94 -8.73 -25.57
N ALA A 59 -51.19 -9.45 -26.41
CA ALA A 59 -50.05 -10.26 -25.99
C ALA A 59 -48.88 -9.40 -25.47
N LEU A 60 -48.63 -8.23 -26.08
CA LEU A 60 -47.62 -7.28 -25.64
C LEU A 60 -47.95 -6.69 -24.27
N SER A 61 -49.19 -6.23 -24.07
CA SER A 61 -49.65 -5.74 -22.77
C SER A 61 -49.54 -6.82 -21.69
N THR A 62 -49.98 -8.06 -21.99
CA THR A 62 -49.88 -9.19 -21.06
C THR A 62 -48.43 -9.49 -20.69
N LYS A 63 -47.54 -9.56 -21.68
CA LYS A 63 -46.11 -9.84 -21.48
C LYS A 63 -45.45 -8.77 -20.61
N ILE A 64 -45.58 -7.51 -21.00
CA ILE A 64 -44.90 -6.40 -20.30
C ILE A 64 -45.42 -6.28 -18.86
N LEU A 65 -46.73 -6.28 -18.67
CA LEU A 65 -47.33 -6.15 -17.33
C LEU A 65 -47.09 -7.39 -16.46
N GLY A 66 -47.01 -8.57 -17.06
CA GLY A 66 -46.64 -9.80 -16.37
C GLY A 66 -45.21 -9.72 -15.81
N ASN A 67 -44.26 -9.35 -16.66
CA ASN A 67 -42.85 -9.23 -16.28
C ASN A 67 -42.58 -8.06 -15.32
N LEU A 68 -43.37 -6.99 -15.38
CA LEU A 68 -43.36 -5.90 -14.39
C LEU A 68 -43.96 -6.32 -13.03
N GLY A 69 -44.55 -7.52 -12.94
CA GLY A 69 -45.15 -8.04 -11.71
C GLY A 69 -46.45 -7.35 -11.29
N VAL A 70 -47.16 -6.70 -12.22
CA VAL A 70 -48.41 -5.97 -11.94
C VAL A 70 -49.67 -6.73 -12.37
N LEU A 71 -49.51 -7.95 -12.89
CA LEU A 71 -50.63 -8.87 -13.11
C LEU A 71 -50.88 -9.77 -11.88
N PRO A 72 -52.13 -10.19 -11.63
CA PRO A 72 -53.32 -9.92 -12.44
C PRO A 72 -53.91 -8.50 -12.21
N ASN A 73 -54.10 -7.73 -13.29
CA ASN A 73 -54.81 -6.45 -13.28
C ASN A 73 -55.47 -6.21 -14.66
N THR A 74 -56.71 -6.68 -14.81
CA THR A 74 -57.43 -6.68 -16.09
C THR A 74 -57.75 -5.27 -16.61
N GLY A 75 -58.01 -4.32 -15.71
CA GLY A 75 -58.25 -2.92 -16.07
C GLY A 75 -57.00 -2.25 -16.65
N LEU A 76 -55.85 -2.42 -15.98
CA LEU A 76 -54.57 -1.90 -16.47
C LEU A 76 -54.15 -2.57 -17.78
N GLN A 77 -54.36 -3.88 -17.91
CA GLN A 77 -54.07 -4.62 -19.13
C GLN A 77 -54.90 -4.10 -20.33
N ALA A 78 -56.20 -3.88 -20.13
CA ALA A 78 -57.04 -3.28 -21.17
C ALA A 78 -56.57 -1.86 -21.54
N ALA A 79 -56.25 -1.03 -20.54
CA ALA A 79 -55.78 0.34 -20.77
C ALA A 79 -54.45 0.39 -21.54
N VAL A 80 -53.48 -0.48 -21.21
CA VAL A 80 -52.18 -0.55 -21.90
C VAL A 80 -52.35 -1.08 -23.32
N LYS A 81 -53.23 -2.06 -23.54
CA LYS A 81 -53.59 -2.52 -24.88
C LYS A 81 -54.15 -1.39 -25.74
N ASP A 82 -55.15 -0.67 -25.24
CA ASP A 82 -55.78 0.44 -25.97
C ASP A 82 -54.77 1.57 -26.23
N TYR A 83 -53.88 1.82 -25.27
CA TYR A 83 -52.79 2.76 -25.45
C TYR A 83 -51.84 2.32 -26.58
N LEU A 84 -51.43 1.06 -26.63
CA LEU A 84 -50.59 0.51 -27.71
C LEU A 84 -51.26 0.60 -29.08
N VAL A 85 -52.59 0.44 -29.16
CA VAL A 85 -53.35 0.67 -30.40
C VAL A 85 -53.28 2.15 -30.80
N SER A 86 -53.47 3.05 -29.84
CA SER A 86 -53.48 4.50 -30.08
C SER A 86 -52.11 5.03 -30.53
N VAL A 87 -51.03 4.67 -29.82
CA VAL A 87 -49.68 5.13 -30.15
C VAL A 87 -49.00 4.30 -31.24
N GLY A 88 -49.59 3.16 -31.61
CA GLY A 88 -49.04 2.19 -32.54
C GLY A 88 -47.99 1.29 -31.89
N LYS A 89 -48.15 -0.03 -32.07
CA LYS A 89 -47.26 -1.06 -31.47
C LYS A 89 -45.79 -0.97 -31.86
N ALA A 90 -45.43 -0.22 -32.92
CA ALA A 90 -44.04 0.09 -33.23
C ALA A 90 -43.32 0.83 -32.08
N ASN A 91 -44.08 1.52 -31.22
CA ASN A 91 -43.57 2.25 -30.07
C ASN A 91 -43.51 1.42 -28.77
N VAL A 92 -43.75 0.10 -28.83
CA VAL A 92 -43.90 -0.73 -27.63
C VAL A 92 -42.68 -0.70 -26.70
N GLY A 93 -41.46 -0.56 -27.23
CA GLY A 93 -40.27 -0.43 -26.39
C GLY A 93 -40.24 0.85 -25.56
N ILE A 94 -40.74 1.97 -26.11
CA ILE A 94 -40.91 3.22 -25.36
C ILE A 94 -41.97 3.05 -24.28
N VAL A 95 -43.10 2.41 -24.62
CA VAL A 95 -44.18 2.15 -23.66
C VAL A 95 -43.69 1.28 -22.50
N ALA A 96 -42.93 0.21 -22.78
CA ALA A 96 -42.35 -0.66 -21.76
C ALA A 96 -41.40 0.12 -20.82
N LEU A 97 -40.53 0.96 -21.38
CA LEU A 97 -39.60 1.77 -20.60
C LEU A 97 -40.34 2.79 -19.71
N GLN A 98 -41.36 3.46 -20.24
CA GLN A 98 -42.18 4.40 -19.48
C GLN A 98 -42.92 3.70 -18.33
N LEU A 99 -43.50 2.52 -18.59
CA LEU A 99 -44.19 1.75 -17.54
C LEU A 99 -43.21 1.28 -16.45
N ALA A 100 -42.01 0.83 -16.83
CA ALA A 100 -40.96 0.47 -15.89
C ALA A 100 -40.54 1.65 -15.00
N ASP A 101 -40.30 2.82 -15.58
CA ASP A 101 -39.91 4.02 -14.83
C ASP A 101 -41.04 4.55 -13.93
N ILE A 102 -42.28 4.53 -14.42
CA ILE A 102 -43.46 4.87 -13.60
C ILE A 102 -43.53 3.94 -12.41
N LEU A 103 -43.50 2.62 -12.62
CA LEU A 103 -43.61 1.63 -11.54
C LEU A 103 -42.48 1.79 -10.53
N SER A 104 -41.24 1.99 -10.97
CA SER A 104 -40.10 2.24 -10.09
C SER A 104 -40.31 3.41 -9.12
N GLY A 105 -41.09 4.42 -9.52
CA GLY A 105 -41.40 5.61 -8.71
C GLY A 105 -42.52 5.43 -7.69
N LEU A 106 -43.24 4.30 -7.69
CA LEU A 106 -44.45 4.12 -6.89
C LEU A 106 -44.23 3.42 -5.53
N GLU A 107 -42.99 3.22 -5.05
CA GLU A 107 -42.75 2.49 -3.79
C GLU A 107 -43.50 3.05 -2.57
N ASN A 108 -43.67 4.37 -2.54
CA ASN A 108 -44.30 5.10 -1.44
C ASN A 108 -45.57 5.82 -1.89
N ALA A 109 -46.20 5.37 -2.99
CA ALA A 109 -47.41 6.00 -3.47
C ALA A 109 -48.55 5.86 -2.46
N THR A 110 -49.44 6.85 -2.45
CA THR A 110 -50.61 6.92 -1.57
C THR A 110 -51.90 6.98 -2.39
N GLY A 111 -53.06 6.81 -1.75
CA GLY A 111 -54.35 6.77 -2.44
C GLY A 111 -54.47 5.55 -3.37
N ASP A 112 -55.13 5.71 -4.51
CA ASP A 112 -55.41 4.61 -5.45
C ASP A 112 -54.14 3.97 -6.04
N GLN A 113 -53.03 4.72 -6.08
CA GLN A 113 -51.74 4.22 -6.56
C GLN A 113 -51.00 3.34 -5.53
N ALA A 114 -51.42 3.34 -4.26
CA ALA A 114 -50.81 2.52 -3.22
C ALA A 114 -50.86 1.01 -3.52
N ALA A 115 -51.80 0.59 -4.38
CA ALA A 115 -51.90 -0.78 -4.87
C ALA A 115 -50.64 -1.26 -5.62
N PHE A 116 -49.83 -0.34 -6.14
CA PHE A 116 -48.60 -0.67 -6.88
C PHE A 116 -47.34 -0.69 -6.01
N ASN A 117 -47.38 -0.27 -4.73
CA ASN A 117 -46.19 -0.16 -3.88
C ASN A 117 -45.43 -1.48 -3.79
N ALA A 118 -46.13 -2.61 -3.60
CA ALA A 118 -45.51 -3.92 -3.51
C ALA A 118 -44.85 -4.37 -4.83
N ALA A 119 -45.49 -4.07 -5.97
CA ALA A 119 -44.92 -4.35 -7.28
C ALA A 119 -43.72 -3.44 -7.58
N ALA A 120 -43.77 -2.17 -7.20
CA ALA A 120 -42.68 -1.21 -7.33
C ALA A 120 -41.42 -1.64 -6.56
N VAL A 121 -41.59 -2.10 -5.32
CA VAL A 121 -40.48 -2.62 -4.50
C VAL A 121 -39.84 -3.86 -5.14
N LYS A 122 -40.67 -4.79 -5.63
CA LYS A 122 -40.17 -5.99 -6.33
C LYS A 122 -39.46 -5.62 -7.63
N TRP A 123 -40.03 -4.73 -8.42
CA TRP A 123 -39.45 -4.27 -9.68
C TRP A 123 -38.09 -3.59 -9.48
N ASN A 124 -37.94 -2.71 -8.48
CA ASN A 124 -36.65 -2.07 -8.20
C ASN A 124 -35.59 -3.08 -7.72
N ALA A 125 -35.98 -4.08 -6.92
CA ALA A 125 -35.09 -5.17 -6.52
C ALA A 125 -34.67 -6.01 -7.74
N GLU A 126 -35.63 -6.41 -8.57
CA GLU A 126 -35.44 -7.19 -9.80
C GLU A 126 -34.44 -6.52 -10.74
N VAL A 127 -34.64 -5.23 -11.02
CA VAL A 127 -33.78 -4.44 -11.90
C VAL A 127 -32.37 -4.29 -11.31
N THR A 128 -32.23 -4.16 -9.99
CA THR A 128 -30.91 -4.09 -9.33
C THR A 128 -30.17 -5.43 -9.42
N ALA A 129 -30.88 -6.53 -9.21
CA ALA A 129 -30.34 -7.88 -9.28
C ALA A 129 -29.91 -8.22 -10.72
N SER A 130 -30.75 -7.85 -11.69
CA SER A 130 -30.47 -8.00 -13.11
C SER A 130 -29.22 -7.25 -13.57
N TYR A 131 -29.06 -5.99 -13.13
CA TYR A 131 -27.83 -5.23 -13.39
C TYR A 131 -26.61 -5.92 -12.78
N THR A 132 -26.71 -6.39 -11.54
CA THR A 132 -25.61 -7.08 -10.84
C THR A 132 -25.18 -8.34 -11.58
N TYR A 133 -26.16 -9.13 -12.05
CA TYR A 133 -25.90 -10.30 -12.90
C TYR A 133 -25.20 -9.90 -14.19
N SER A 134 -25.78 -8.98 -14.96
CA SER A 134 -25.28 -8.62 -16.29
C SER A 134 -23.96 -7.84 -16.25
N ALA A 135 -23.66 -7.10 -15.18
CA ALA A 135 -22.39 -6.40 -15.02
C ALA A 135 -21.22 -7.33 -14.66
N ASN A 136 -21.49 -8.54 -14.16
CA ASN A 136 -20.45 -9.51 -13.79
C ASN A 136 -19.86 -10.21 -15.03
N PRO A 137 -18.56 -10.06 -15.33
CA PRO A 137 -17.90 -10.70 -16.47
C PRO A 137 -17.94 -12.24 -16.47
N ALA A 138 -18.14 -12.87 -15.30
CA ALA A 138 -18.28 -14.33 -15.19
C ALA A 138 -19.57 -14.87 -15.83
N ASN A 139 -20.61 -14.03 -15.97
CA ASN A 139 -21.90 -14.43 -16.53
C ASN A 139 -21.86 -14.41 -18.06
N THR A 140 -21.47 -15.56 -18.64
CA THR A 140 -21.32 -15.77 -20.09
C THR A 140 -22.60 -16.22 -20.81
N SER A 141 -23.68 -16.47 -20.06
CA SER A 141 -25.00 -16.83 -20.59
C SER A 141 -26.09 -15.94 -19.97
N ALA A 142 -27.27 -15.91 -20.58
CA ALA A 142 -28.41 -15.18 -20.00
C ALA A 142 -28.93 -15.92 -18.77
N SER A 143 -29.48 -15.18 -17.80
CA SER A 143 -30.09 -15.80 -16.63
C SER A 143 -31.35 -16.61 -17.01
N PRO A 144 -31.75 -17.59 -16.19
CA PRO A 144 -33.05 -18.24 -16.35
C PRO A 144 -34.21 -17.23 -16.34
N VAL A 145 -35.33 -17.59 -16.97
CA VAL A 145 -36.55 -16.77 -16.95
C VAL A 145 -37.12 -16.71 -15.53
N GLY A 146 -37.43 -15.51 -15.02
CA GLY A 146 -38.08 -15.30 -13.72
C GLY A 146 -37.25 -14.48 -12.71
N THR A 147 -37.71 -14.43 -11.46
CA THR A 147 -37.14 -13.61 -10.37
C THR A 147 -35.90 -14.22 -9.70
N ASP A 148 -35.27 -15.22 -10.34
CA ASP A 148 -34.10 -15.94 -9.81
C ASP A 148 -32.77 -15.21 -10.06
N ASP A 149 -32.82 -13.90 -10.35
CA ASP A 149 -31.65 -13.03 -10.41
C ASP A 149 -31.19 -12.58 -9.01
N GLY A 150 -31.64 -13.24 -7.93
CA GLY A 150 -31.10 -13.00 -6.59
C GLY A 150 -29.58 -13.01 -6.67
N ALA A 151 -28.91 -12.00 -6.09
CA ALA A 151 -27.45 -11.94 -6.05
C ALA A 151 -26.94 -13.33 -5.68
N VAL A 152 -26.37 -14.04 -6.64
CA VAL A 152 -26.04 -15.45 -6.45
C VAL A 152 -24.79 -15.42 -5.57
N THR A 153 -25.01 -15.46 -4.26
CA THR A 153 -23.91 -15.61 -3.30
C THR A 153 -23.23 -16.93 -3.63
N GLY A 154 -21.90 -16.92 -3.77
CA GLY A 154 -21.16 -18.17 -3.92
C GLY A 154 -21.39 -19.10 -2.73
N VAL A 155 -20.98 -20.34 -2.90
CA VAL A 155 -21.15 -21.39 -1.89
C VAL A 155 -19.99 -21.41 -0.92
N THR A 156 -20.25 -21.91 0.30
CA THR A 156 -19.19 -22.27 1.23
C THR A 156 -19.06 -23.79 1.28
N LEU A 157 -17.90 -24.32 0.91
CA LEU A 157 -17.61 -25.75 0.86
C LEU A 157 -16.51 -26.10 1.87
N ALA A 158 -16.72 -27.13 2.68
CA ALA A 158 -15.75 -27.58 3.67
C ALA A 158 -14.97 -28.79 3.16
N LEU A 159 -13.64 -28.75 3.30
CA LEU A 159 -12.78 -29.89 3.08
C LEU A 159 -12.90 -30.89 4.23
N THR A 160 -12.65 -32.15 3.92
CA THR A 160 -12.69 -33.29 4.82
C THR A 160 -11.28 -33.82 5.06
N THR A 161 -11.14 -34.86 5.89
CA THR A 161 -9.83 -35.53 6.05
C THR A 161 -9.53 -36.53 4.93
N ALA A 162 -10.52 -36.83 4.07
CA ALA A 162 -10.32 -37.61 2.84
C ALA A 162 -9.80 -36.69 1.71
N ASP A 163 -9.23 -37.25 0.64
CA ASP A 163 -8.80 -36.42 -0.49
C ASP A 163 -10.06 -35.87 -1.17
N ASP A 164 -10.16 -34.55 -1.25
CA ASP A 164 -11.35 -33.86 -1.76
C ASP A 164 -11.20 -33.47 -3.23
N PHE A 165 -12.31 -33.54 -3.97
CA PHE A 165 -12.40 -33.15 -5.38
C PHE A 165 -13.53 -32.14 -5.53
N LEU A 166 -13.19 -30.85 -5.53
CA LEU A 166 -14.15 -29.77 -5.71
C LEU A 166 -14.06 -29.26 -7.15
N SER A 167 -15.19 -29.14 -7.84
CA SER A 167 -15.21 -28.51 -9.16
C SER A 167 -16.61 -28.03 -9.57
N PRO A 168 -16.72 -27.12 -10.55
CA PRO A 168 -18.02 -26.69 -11.06
C PRO A 168 -18.78 -27.80 -11.79
N GLN A 169 -18.09 -28.88 -12.17
CA GLN A 169 -18.66 -30.05 -12.84
C GLN A 169 -19.06 -31.18 -11.88
N ALA A 170 -18.81 -31.03 -10.57
CA ALA A 170 -19.21 -32.04 -9.59
C ALA A 170 -20.74 -32.28 -9.60
N ALA A 171 -21.12 -33.55 -9.47
CA ALA A 171 -22.53 -33.96 -9.50
C ALA A 171 -23.27 -33.67 -8.19
N GLU A 172 -22.58 -33.79 -7.06
CA GLU A 172 -23.15 -33.53 -5.74
C GLU A 172 -22.87 -32.09 -5.29
N ALA A 173 -23.90 -31.41 -4.77
CA ALA A 173 -23.80 -30.01 -4.34
C ALA A 173 -22.68 -29.75 -3.32
N LYS A 174 -22.39 -30.72 -2.45
CA LYS A 174 -21.35 -30.60 -1.43
C LYS A 174 -19.91 -30.57 -1.98
N PHE A 175 -19.73 -30.87 -3.27
CA PHE A 175 -18.44 -30.81 -3.96
C PHE A 175 -18.44 -29.80 -5.11
N LYS A 176 -19.53 -29.04 -5.26
CA LYS A 176 -19.78 -28.25 -6.46
C LYS A 176 -19.57 -26.76 -6.19
N THR A 177 -18.50 -26.21 -6.74
CA THR A 177 -18.27 -24.78 -6.86
C THR A 177 -19.18 -24.17 -7.94
N THR A 178 -19.32 -22.85 -7.96
CA THR A 178 -20.23 -22.09 -8.79
C THR A 178 -19.46 -21.13 -9.71
N ALA A 179 -20.17 -20.20 -10.34
CA ALA A 179 -19.59 -19.14 -11.14
C ALA A 179 -19.53 -17.79 -10.36
N ASN A 180 -19.77 -17.84 -9.05
CA ASN A 180 -19.77 -16.70 -8.15
C ASN A 180 -18.64 -16.87 -7.14
N ASN A 181 -18.44 -15.85 -6.30
CA ASN A 181 -17.37 -15.84 -5.30
C ASN A 181 -17.61 -16.89 -4.20
N ASP A 182 -17.02 -18.07 -4.37
CA ASP A 182 -17.12 -19.19 -3.45
C ASP A 182 -16.07 -19.10 -2.34
N THR A 183 -16.33 -19.80 -1.24
CA THR A 183 -15.40 -19.95 -0.12
C THR A 183 -15.17 -21.43 0.19
N ILE A 184 -13.93 -21.87 0.01
CA ILE A 184 -13.47 -23.19 0.42
C ILE A 184 -12.85 -23.08 1.82
N VAL A 185 -13.30 -23.89 2.76
CA VAL A 185 -12.83 -23.88 4.15
C VAL A 185 -12.20 -25.20 4.56
N ALA A 186 -11.00 -25.11 5.09
CA ALA A 186 -10.20 -26.19 5.65
C ALA A 186 -9.72 -25.80 7.06
N THR A 187 -10.65 -25.30 7.88
CA THR A 187 -10.35 -24.69 9.19
C THR A 187 -10.04 -25.71 10.28
N THR A 188 -10.36 -26.98 10.04
CA THR A 188 -9.95 -28.11 10.89
C THR A 188 -8.60 -28.62 10.39
N VAL A 189 -7.67 -28.85 11.30
CA VAL A 189 -6.33 -29.38 10.96
C VAL A 189 -6.45 -30.69 10.16
N ALA A 190 -5.50 -30.90 9.25
CA ALA A 190 -5.42 -32.07 8.36
C ALA A 190 -6.58 -32.24 7.36
N THR A 191 -7.34 -31.18 7.08
CA THR A 191 -8.37 -31.21 6.02
C THR A 191 -7.84 -30.78 4.66
N LEU A 192 -7.00 -29.73 4.57
CA LEU A 192 -6.28 -29.42 3.32
C LEU A 192 -5.01 -30.27 3.21
N LYS A 193 -4.93 -31.10 2.17
CA LYS A 193 -3.86 -32.07 1.91
C LYS A 193 -3.39 -32.01 0.46
N SER A 194 -2.27 -32.68 0.19
CA SER A 194 -1.63 -32.60 -1.14
C SER A 194 -2.39 -33.42 -2.18
N GLY A 195 -3.28 -34.31 -1.73
CA GLY A 195 -4.18 -35.07 -2.60
C GLY A 195 -5.42 -34.31 -3.04
N ASP A 196 -5.71 -33.14 -2.45
CA ASP A 196 -6.92 -32.38 -2.79
C ASP A 196 -6.78 -31.74 -4.18
N VAL A 197 -7.88 -31.76 -4.92
CA VAL A 197 -8.04 -31.12 -6.22
C VAL A 197 -9.21 -30.15 -6.14
N ILE A 198 -8.93 -28.85 -6.26
CA ILE A 198 -9.90 -27.78 -6.06
C ILE A 198 -9.93 -26.91 -7.31
N ASP A 199 -11.10 -26.79 -7.93
CA ASP A 199 -11.38 -25.81 -8.97
C ASP A 199 -12.47 -24.84 -8.48
N GLY A 200 -12.09 -23.59 -8.21
CA GLY A 200 -13.03 -22.55 -7.74
C GLY A 200 -14.06 -22.15 -8.79
N GLY A 201 -13.77 -22.40 -10.07
CA GLY A 201 -14.68 -22.05 -11.16
C GLY A 201 -14.48 -20.62 -11.64
N ALA A 202 -15.58 -19.87 -11.78
CA ALA A 202 -15.51 -18.46 -12.16
C ALA A 202 -15.92 -17.61 -10.96
N GLY A 203 -15.49 -16.35 -10.93
CA GLY A 203 -15.72 -15.48 -9.79
C GLY A 203 -14.40 -15.07 -9.16
N THR A 204 -14.46 -14.61 -7.91
CA THR A 204 -13.29 -14.37 -7.07
C THR A 204 -13.40 -15.26 -5.85
N ASP A 205 -12.71 -16.39 -5.90
CA ASP A 205 -12.87 -17.47 -4.95
C ASP A 205 -11.81 -17.38 -3.83
N THR A 206 -12.15 -17.96 -2.68
CA THR A 206 -11.33 -17.88 -1.47
C THR A 206 -11.10 -19.26 -0.86
N LEU A 207 -9.85 -19.60 -0.56
CA LEU A 207 -9.48 -20.75 0.28
C LEU A 207 -9.00 -20.27 1.65
N ARG A 208 -9.60 -20.78 2.73
CA ARG A 208 -9.15 -20.54 4.11
C ARG A 208 -8.74 -21.85 4.77
N ALA A 209 -7.50 -21.97 5.23
CA ALA A 209 -6.99 -23.22 5.79
C ALA A 209 -6.21 -23.03 7.10
N THR A 210 -6.42 -23.96 8.04
CA THR A 210 -5.63 -24.11 9.26
C THR A 210 -4.75 -25.35 9.12
N LEU A 211 -3.44 -25.15 9.21
CA LEU A 211 -2.43 -26.17 9.01
C LEU A 211 -1.61 -26.40 10.29
N ASP A 212 -1.38 -27.67 10.58
CA ASP A 212 -0.55 -28.11 11.71
C ASP A 212 0.25 -29.35 11.31
N ILE A 213 1.16 -29.15 10.37
CA ILE A 213 1.90 -30.26 9.75
C ILE A 213 3.33 -29.84 9.45
N ALA A 214 4.31 -30.60 9.92
CA ALA A 214 5.72 -30.42 9.60
C ALA A 214 6.08 -31.08 8.25
N ALA A 215 5.32 -30.75 7.21
CA ALA A 215 5.53 -31.25 5.85
C ALA A 215 5.13 -30.19 4.82
N THR A 216 5.63 -30.35 3.59
CA THR A 216 5.24 -29.49 2.47
C THR A 216 3.83 -29.83 1.99
N GLN A 217 2.98 -28.81 1.98
CA GLN A 217 1.58 -28.90 1.60
C GLN A 217 1.41 -28.36 0.18
N ALA A 218 1.00 -29.23 -0.76
CA ALA A 218 0.99 -28.92 -2.20
C ALA A 218 -0.30 -29.42 -2.90
N PRO A 219 -1.48 -28.89 -2.52
CA PRO A 219 -2.75 -29.23 -3.18
C PRO A 219 -2.74 -28.82 -4.66
N THR A 220 -3.60 -29.42 -5.47
CA THR A 220 -3.83 -28.96 -6.85
C THR A 220 -4.99 -27.99 -6.84
N VAL A 221 -4.74 -26.71 -7.14
CA VAL A 221 -5.77 -25.66 -7.08
C VAL A 221 -5.80 -24.84 -8.37
N THR A 222 -6.99 -24.68 -8.94
CA THR A 222 -7.23 -23.82 -10.12
C THR A 222 -8.35 -22.84 -9.82
N ASN A 223 -8.25 -21.63 -10.39
CA ASN A 223 -9.29 -20.60 -10.29
C ASN A 223 -9.70 -20.31 -8.83
N VAL A 224 -8.71 -20.17 -7.94
CA VAL A 224 -8.93 -19.63 -6.60
C VAL A 224 -7.95 -18.48 -6.41
N GLU A 225 -8.49 -17.28 -6.21
CA GLU A 225 -7.70 -16.05 -6.27
C GLU A 225 -7.08 -15.72 -4.91
N ASN A 226 -7.76 -16.04 -3.80
CA ASN A 226 -7.37 -15.60 -2.46
C ASN A 226 -7.12 -16.79 -1.53
N PHE A 227 -5.92 -16.86 -0.95
CA PHE A 227 -5.55 -17.88 0.02
C PHE A 227 -5.33 -17.22 1.39
N PHE A 228 -5.95 -17.75 2.44
CA PHE A 228 -5.72 -17.36 3.83
C PHE A 228 -5.29 -18.59 4.63
N ILE A 229 -4.01 -18.63 4.99
CA ILE A 229 -3.38 -19.78 5.60
C ILE A 229 -2.92 -19.44 7.02
N LYS A 230 -3.31 -20.28 7.96
CA LYS A 230 -2.94 -20.19 9.38
C LYS A 230 -2.14 -21.43 9.78
N ALA A 231 -0.90 -21.24 10.21
CA ALA A 231 -0.05 -22.29 10.79
C ALA A 231 -0.12 -22.25 12.33
N THR A 232 -0.44 -23.36 12.99
CA THR A 232 -0.71 -23.37 14.45
C THR A 232 0.42 -23.88 15.33
N ALA A 233 0.78 -25.17 15.30
CA ALA A 233 1.77 -25.73 16.24
C ALA A 233 3.08 -26.14 15.57
N LEU A 234 3.06 -26.49 14.29
CA LEU A 234 4.23 -26.86 13.49
C LEU A 234 4.44 -25.87 12.35
N ALA A 235 5.71 -25.51 12.09
CA ALA A 235 6.04 -24.68 10.93
C ALA A 235 5.63 -25.41 9.62
N VAL A 236 5.05 -24.65 8.70
CA VAL A 236 4.44 -25.20 7.47
C VAL A 236 5.14 -24.64 6.25
N ASP A 237 5.38 -25.50 5.26
CA ASP A 237 5.71 -25.09 3.90
C ASP A 237 4.48 -25.26 3.01
N PHE A 238 3.94 -24.18 2.46
CA PHE A 238 2.85 -24.21 1.48
C PHE A 238 3.41 -24.00 0.07
N ASP A 239 3.29 -24.99 -0.79
CA ASP A 239 3.89 -25.00 -2.12
C ASP A 239 2.86 -24.73 -3.21
N LEU A 240 3.04 -23.59 -3.89
CA LEU A 240 2.15 -23.10 -4.94
C LEU A 240 2.45 -23.70 -6.33
N LYS A 241 3.35 -24.69 -6.46
CA LYS A 241 3.72 -25.28 -7.75
C LYS A 241 2.54 -25.82 -8.58
N ASN A 242 1.48 -26.29 -7.91
CA ASN A 242 0.27 -26.86 -8.52
C ASN A 242 -0.93 -25.91 -8.39
N VAL A 243 -0.68 -24.64 -8.10
CA VAL A 243 -1.71 -23.60 -7.96
C VAL A 243 -1.67 -22.68 -9.17
N THR A 244 -2.84 -22.45 -9.77
CA THR A 244 -3.02 -21.52 -10.90
C THR A 244 -4.18 -20.56 -10.63
N GLY A 245 -4.07 -19.32 -11.11
CA GLY A 245 -5.09 -18.28 -10.90
C GLY A 245 -4.95 -17.49 -9.58
N ILE A 246 -4.08 -17.91 -8.66
CA ILE A 246 -3.86 -17.19 -7.39
C ILE A 246 -3.40 -15.75 -7.62
N GLN A 247 -4.04 -14.82 -6.92
CA GLN A 247 -3.69 -13.39 -6.89
C GLN A 247 -3.08 -13.00 -5.55
N GLN A 248 -3.60 -13.55 -4.44
CA GLN A 248 -3.19 -13.19 -3.09
C GLN A 248 -2.96 -14.43 -2.22
N PHE A 249 -1.88 -14.39 -1.44
CA PHE A 249 -1.60 -15.37 -0.40
C PHE A 249 -1.37 -14.67 0.93
N TRP A 250 -2.17 -14.99 1.94
CA TRP A 250 -2.12 -14.38 3.27
C TRP A 250 -1.65 -15.38 4.32
N ASN A 251 -0.59 -15.03 5.04
CA ASN A 251 -0.28 -15.60 6.33
C ASN A 251 -1.17 -14.91 7.39
N GLU A 252 -2.19 -15.61 7.88
CA GLU A 252 -3.21 -15.05 8.77
C GLU A 252 -3.16 -15.74 10.15
N GLU A 253 -2.92 -14.96 11.21
CA GLU A 253 -2.99 -15.42 12.61
C GLU A 253 -2.10 -16.63 12.94
N SER A 254 -1.03 -16.88 12.18
CA SER A 254 -0.14 -18.00 12.45
C SER A 254 0.56 -17.83 13.79
N ALA A 255 0.68 -18.93 14.54
CA ALA A 255 1.42 -19.02 15.80
C ALA A 255 2.83 -19.62 15.62
N VAL A 256 3.15 -20.08 14.41
CA VAL A 256 4.46 -20.56 13.97
C VAL A 256 4.81 -20.00 12.58
N ALA A 257 6.05 -20.18 12.14
CA ALA A 257 6.50 -19.68 10.84
C ALA A 257 5.76 -20.38 9.68
N LEU A 258 5.52 -19.63 8.61
CA LEU A 258 4.93 -20.11 7.36
C LEU A 258 5.85 -19.78 6.19
N THR A 259 6.23 -20.80 5.43
CA THR A 259 6.97 -20.67 4.18
C THR A 259 6.01 -20.82 3.01
N VAL A 260 6.06 -19.91 2.05
CA VAL A 260 5.32 -19.96 0.79
C VAL A 260 6.32 -20.27 -0.32
N LYS A 261 6.19 -21.43 -0.94
CA LYS A 261 7.09 -21.88 -2.01
C LYS A 261 6.49 -21.67 -3.39
N ASN A 262 7.36 -21.41 -4.36
CA ASN A 262 7.00 -21.22 -5.76
C ASN A 262 5.97 -20.11 -5.99
N ALA A 263 5.98 -19.05 -5.17
CA ALA A 263 5.12 -17.90 -5.37
C ALA A 263 5.49 -17.17 -6.67
N ALA A 264 4.52 -16.84 -7.53
CA ALA A 264 4.80 -16.02 -8.69
C ALA A 264 5.11 -14.57 -8.25
N LEU A 265 5.98 -13.86 -8.98
CA LEU A 265 6.32 -12.45 -8.69
C LEU A 265 5.10 -11.52 -8.65
N GLY A 266 4.04 -11.84 -9.42
CA GLY A 266 2.78 -11.10 -9.43
C GLY A 266 1.81 -11.42 -8.28
N THR A 267 2.08 -12.45 -7.48
CA THR A 267 1.25 -12.79 -6.32
C THR A 267 1.50 -11.80 -5.19
N THR A 268 0.44 -11.18 -4.68
CA THR A 268 0.54 -10.33 -3.49
C THR A 268 0.65 -11.19 -2.25
N ILE A 269 1.69 -10.95 -1.44
CA ILE A 269 1.89 -11.66 -0.19
C ILE A 269 1.35 -10.81 0.97
N GLY A 270 0.41 -11.36 1.72
CA GLY A 270 -0.20 -10.72 2.87
C GLY A 270 0.32 -11.28 4.19
N VAL A 271 0.53 -10.42 5.18
CA VAL A 271 0.81 -10.79 6.57
C VAL A 271 -0.22 -10.12 7.45
N LYS A 272 -1.05 -10.93 8.10
CA LYS A 272 -2.20 -10.45 8.86
C LYS A 272 -2.25 -11.02 10.26
N ASP A 273 -2.33 -10.12 11.24
CA ASP A 273 -2.55 -10.44 12.66
C ASP A 273 -1.60 -11.53 13.21
N THR A 274 -0.33 -11.54 12.76
CA THR A 274 0.70 -12.50 13.19
C THR A 274 2.04 -11.81 13.47
N GLY A 275 2.78 -12.34 14.44
CA GLY A 275 4.15 -11.96 14.77
C GLY A 275 5.19 -12.97 14.28
N GLN A 276 4.77 -13.94 13.46
CA GLN A 276 5.62 -15.05 13.04
C GLN A 276 6.25 -14.78 11.68
N ASN A 277 7.36 -15.47 11.41
CA ASN A 277 8.07 -15.33 10.15
C ASN A 277 7.19 -15.78 8.98
N THR A 278 7.17 -14.94 7.94
CA THR A 278 6.62 -15.25 6.62
C THR A 278 7.79 -15.33 5.65
N ILE A 279 8.08 -16.53 5.16
CA ILE A 279 9.20 -16.78 4.24
C ILE A 279 8.61 -16.99 2.86
N VAL A 280 9.09 -16.28 1.85
CA VAL A 280 8.59 -16.39 0.48
C VAL A 280 9.71 -16.81 -0.45
N GLU A 281 9.55 -17.99 -1.06
CA GLU A 281 10.43 -18.48 -2.13
C GLU A 281 9.73 -18.23 -3.47
N PHE A 282 10.12 -17.15 -4.15
CA PHE A 282 9.54 -16.79 -5.44
C PHE A 282 10.01 -17.74 -6.55
N ALA A 283 9.07 -18.16 -7.40
CA ALA A 283 9.38 -18.88 -8.62
C ALA A 283 10.01 -17.90 -9.64
N LYS A 284 11.14 -18.30 -10.24
CA LYS A 284 11.80 -17.60 -11.36
C LYS A 284 12.29 -16.17 -11.06
N ALA A 285 12.58 -15.85 -9.80
CA ALA A 285 13.31 -14.65 -9.40
C ALA A 285 14.82 -14.78 -9.77
N THR A 286 15.09 -14.85 -11.07
CA THR A 286 16.43 -15.02 -11.65
C THR A 286 16.88 -13.81 -12.47
N GLY A 287 16.02 -12.79 -12.57
CA GLY A 287 16.31 -11.54 -13.24
C GLY A 287 17.24 -10.66 -12.40
N THR A 288 17.46 -9.44 -12.87
CA THR A 288 18.21 -8.40 -12.12
C THR A 288 17.32 -7.24 -11.71
N ALA A 289 16.00 -7.43 -11.81
CA ALA A 289 14.98 -6.40 -11.59
C ALA A 289 13.67 -7.07 -11.13
N ASP A 290 13.78 -8.15 -10.36
CA ASP A 290 12.64 -8.88 -9.85
C ASP A 290 11.93 -8.02 -8.79
N ALA A 291 10.61 -7.97 -8.90
CA ALA A 291 9.77 -7.13 -8.06
C ALA A 291 8.66 -7.95 -7.39
N ALA A 292 8.37 -7.64 -6.14
CA ALA A 292 7.32 -8.29 -5.36
C ALA A 292 6.48 -7.27 -4.57
N THR A 293 5.29 -7.68 -4.15
CA THR A 293 4.40 -6.88 -3.30
C THR A 293 4.08 -7.62 -2.01
N VAL A 294 4.26 -6.94 -0.88
CA VAL A 294 3.86 -7.39 0.45
C VAL A 294 2.85 -6.40 1.04
N VAL A 295 1.77 -6.91 1.64
CA VAL A 295 0.78 -6.15 2.38
C VAL A 295 0.78 -6.60 3.83
N LEU A 296 0.88 -5.63 4.74
CA LEU A 296 0.81 -5.85 6.19
C LEU A 296 -0.53 -5.34 6.72
N SER A 297 -1.15 -6.15 7.59
CA SER A 297 -2.39 -5.81 8.29
C SER A 297 -2.38 -6.38 9.71
N GLY A 298 -1.85 -5.63 10.67
CA GLY A 298 -1.72 -6.08 12.06
C GLY A 298 -0.52 -7.02 12.30
N SER A 299 0.53 -6.93 11.49
CA SER A 299 1.79 -7.64 11.75
C SER A 299 2.43 -7.16 13.05
N THR A 300 2.93 -8.06 13.90
CA THR A 300 3.42 -7.71 15.26
C THR A 300 4.92 -7.97 15.49
N GLY A 301 5.71 -8.21 14.43
CA GLY A 301 7.18 -8.21 14.51
C GLY A 301 7.91 -9.35 13.80
N GLY A 302 7.17 -10.27 13.16
CA GLY A 302 7.77 -11.37 12.40
C GLY A 302 8.61 -10.88 11.23
N ASN A 303 9.60 -11.70 10.84
CA ASN A 303 10.38 -11.43 9.64
C ASN A 303 9.54 -11.68 8.40
N VAL A 304 9.63 -10.80 7.41
CA VAL A 304 9.19 -11.07 6.04
C VAL A 304 10.44 -11.26 5.19
N GLN A 305 10.65 -12.49 4.74
CA GLN A 305 11.81 -12.88 3.93
C GLN A 305 11.43 -12.98 2.46
N VAL A 306 12.12 -12.20 1.63
CA VAL A 306 11.90 -12.04 0.18
C VAL A 306 13.23 -12.12 -0.59
N ASP A 307 13.97 -13.21 -0.39
CA ASP A 307 15.26 -13.40 -1.07
C ASP A 307 15.11 -13.39 -2.60
N SER A 308 16.17 -12.96 -3.28
CA SER A 308 16.22 -12.82 -4.76
C SER A 308 15.28 -11.76 -5.35
N ILE A 309 14.78 -10.82 -4.55
CA ILE A 309 13.96 -9.69 -5.01
C ILE A 309 14.77 -8.41 -4.91
N GLU A 310 14.93 -7.68 -6.02
CA GLU A 310 15.60 -6.38 -6.03
C GLU A 310 14.69 -5.21 -5.61
N THR A 311 13.38 -5.30 -5.91
CA THR A 311 12.40 -4.24 -5.60
C THR A 311 11.20 -4.77 -4.82
N LEU A 312 10.99 -4.29 -3.60
CA LEU A 312 9.82 -4.63 -2.79
C LEU A 312 8.89 -3.44 -2.64
N ALA A 313 7.61 -3.63 -2.99
CA ALA A 313 6.53 -2.74 -2.57
C ALA A 313 5.92 -3.26 -1.26
N LEU A 314 5.99 -2.47 -0.20
CA LEU A 314 5.46 -2.78 1.13
C LEU A 314 4.29 -1.85 1.46
N GLN A 315 3.15 -2.42 1.84
CA GLN A 315 1.94 -1.65 2.16
C GLN A 315 1.53 -1.86 3.62
N SER A 316 1.40 -0.77 4.39
CA SER A 316 0.89 -0.81 5.77
C SER A 316 -0.59 -0.40 5.80
N THR A 317 -1.49 -1.36 5.99
CA THR A 317 -2.94 -1.16 5.84
C THR A 317 -3.74 -1.73 7.01
N VAL A 318 -5.01 -1.32 7.15
CA VAL A 318 -6.00 -1.80 8.13
C VAL A 318 -5.65 -1.53 9.61
N LYS A 319 -4.52 -2.04 10.12
CA LYS A 319 -4.00 -1.86 11.49
C LYS A 319 -2.52 -1.44 11.45
N ALA A 320 -2.01 -0.92 12.56
CA ALA A 320 -0.58 -0.65 12.69
C ALA A 320 0.26 -1.94 12.55
N ASN A 321 1.46 -1.81 11.99
CA ASN A 321 2.30 -2.94 11.63
C ASN A 321 3.71 -2.79 12.21
N THR A 322 4.29 -3.91 12.62
CA THR A 322 5.71 -4.06 12.95
C THR A 322 6.27 -5.24 12.17
N THR A 323 7.42 -5.06 11.51
CA THR A 323 8.09 -6.14 10.78
C THR A 323 9.59 -5.90 10.63
N THR A 324 10.31 -7.00 10.37
CA THR A 324 11.68 -6.96 9.86
C THR A 324 11.70 -7.47 8.43
N ILE A 325 12.27 -6.72 7.49
CA ILE A 325 12.47 -7.19 6.13
C ILE A 325 13.83 -7.88 6.01
N VAL A 326 13.83 -9.08 5.45
CA VAL A 326 15.02 -9.86 5.12
C VAL A 326 15.04 -10.12 3.62
N GLY A 327 16.14 -9.76 2.96
CA GLY A 327 16.34 -10.05 1.55
C GLY A 327 17.81 -9.85 1.18
N ASN A 328 18.42 -10.85 0.56
CA ASN A 328 19.86 -10.83 0.23
C ASN A 328 20.25 -9.97 -0.98
N THR A 329 19.29 -9.55 -1.79
CA THR A 329 19.45 -8.81 -3.06
C THR A 329 18.61 -7.54 -3.13
N LEU A 330 17.83 -7.26 -2.08
CA LEU A 330 16.90 -6.13 -2.05
C LEU A 330 17.61 -4.79 -2.15
N GLU A 331 17.42 -4.08 -3.26
CA GLU A 331 18.02 -2.77 -3.51
C GLU A 331 17.05 -1.64 -3.17
N THR A 332 15.77 -1.82 -3.47
CA THR A 332 14.73 -0.80 -3.32
C THR A 332 13.57 -1.32 -2.50
N LEU A 333 13.22 -0.60 -1.42
CA LEU A 333 12.02 -0.81 -0.63
C LEU A 333 11.12 0.42 -0.74
N THR A 334 9.99 0.30 -1.42
CA THR A 334 8.96 1.35 -1.47
C THR A 334 7.88 1.05 -0.43
N VAL A 335 7.54 2.02 0.41
CA VAL A 335 6.61 1.88 1.52
C VAL A 335 5.42 2.82 1.30
N THR A 336 4.21 2.28 1.40
CA THR A 336 2.95 3.02 1.21
C THR A 336 1.91 2.60 2.25
N GLY A 337 0.78 3.31 2.29
CA GLY A 337 -0.37 2.96 3.12
C GLY A 337 -0.75 4.04 4.13
N ASP A 338 -1.69 3.71 4.99
CA ASP A 338 -2.40 4.66 5.85
C ASP A 338 -2.42 4.22 7.32
N LYS A 339 -1.54 3.29 7.70
CA LYS A 339 -1.37 2.80 9.07
C LYS A 339 0.08 2.87 9.51
N GLY A 340 0.27 3.15 10.81
CA GLY A 340 1.60 3.29 11.39
C GLY A 340 2.45 2.04 11.17
N LEU A 341 3.74 2.23 10.93
CA LEU A 341 4.67 1.17 10.56
C LEU A 341 5.96 1.25 11.38
N THR A 342 6.33 0.19 12.07
CA THR A 342 7.69 -0.02 12.57
C THR A 342 8.40 -1.02 11.67
N LEU A 343 9.37 -0.54 10.90
CA LEU A 343 10.12 -1.27 9.90
C LEU A 343 11.59 -1.38 10.33
N THR A 344 12.09 -2.61 10.42
CA THR A 344 13.52 -2.87 10.56
C THR A 344 14.08 -3.48 9.27
N ALA A 345 15.13 -2.88 8.73
CA ALA A 345 15.96 -3.42 7.67
C ALA A 345 17.38 -3.63 8.23
N SER A 346 17.74 -4.86 8.56
CA SER A 346 19.03 -5.20 9.16
C SER A 346 19.63 -6.46 8.54
N GLY A 347 20.91 -6.73 8.84
CA GLY A 347 21.59 -7.92 8.34
C GLY A 347 21.72 -7.92 6.80
N PRO A 348 21.35 -9.01 6.10
CA PRO A 348 21.47 -9.10 4.64
C PRO A 348 20.74 -7.98 3.89
N ALA A 349 19.54 -7.59 4.34
CA ALA A 349 18.77 -6.53 3.69
C ALA A 349 19.49 -5.18 3.76
N ALA A 350 20.06 -4.83 4.91
CA ALA A 350 20.86 -3.61 5.04
C ALA A 350 22.12 -3.63 4.16
N ALA A 351 22.64 -4.82 3.84
CA ALA A 351 23.82 -4.95 2.99
C ALA A 351 23.53 -4.70 1.50
N SER A 352 22.30 -4.95 1.03
CA SER A 352 21.92 -4.75 -0.37
C SER A 352 21.22 -3.41 -0.62
N LEU A 353 20.44 -2.90 0.34
CA LEU A 353 19.58 -1.73 0.14
C LEU A 353 20.34 -0.48 -0.30
N LYS A 354 19.79 0.18 -1.31
CA LYS A 354 20.18 1.51 -1.81
C LYS A 354 19.09 2.54 -1.54
N THR A 355 17.82 2.11 -1.41
CA THR A 355 16.70 3.03 -1.19
C THR A 355 15.62 2.41 -0.30
N ILE A 356 15.17 3.18 0.69
CA ILE A 356 13.92 3.00 1.43
C ILE A 356 13.09 4.26 1.18
N ASP A 357 12.00 4.16 0.45
CA ASP A 357 11.15 5.30 0.08
C ASP A 357 9.77 5.15 0.73
N ALA A 358 9.53 5.86 1.83
CA ALA A 358 8.23 5.93 2.50
C ALA A 358 7.46 7.22 2.21
N SER A 359 7.83 7.97 1.15
CA SER A 359 7.23 9.27 0.82
C SER A 359 5.73 9.24 0.54
N ALA A 360 5.17 8.06 0.26
CA ALA A 360 3.74 7.85 0.03
C ALA A 360 3.00 7.24 1.24
N LEU A 361 3.66 7.07 2.39
CA LEU A 361 3.04 6.65 3.64
C LEU A 361 2.41 7.86 4.35
N THR A 362 1.12 7.78 4.68
CA THR A 362 0.41 8.92 5.29
C THR A 362 0.36 8.86 6.82
N ALA A 363 0.77 7.76 7.42
CA ALA A 363 0.85 7.55 8.86
C ALA A 363 2.30 7.44 9.31
N ALA A 364 2.56 7.64 10.60
CA ALA A 364 3.92 7.65 11.14
C ALA A 364 4.66 6.33 10.91
N ALA A 365 5.91 6.43 10.45
CA ALA A 365 6.86 5.35 10.32
C ALA A 365 7.96 5.43 11.39
N THR A 366 8.44 4.27 11.83
CA THR A 366 9.74 4.10 12.47
C THR A 366 10.58 3.20 11.57
N ILE A 367 11.57 3.76 10.89
CA ILE A 367 12.45 3.07 9.96
C ILE A 367 13.82 2.90 10.62
N THR A 368 14.22 1.66 10.85
CA THR A 368 15.55 1.33 11.39
C THR A 368 16.37 0.59 10.33
N ALA A 369 17.42 1.23 9.82
CA ALA A 369 18.33 0.72 8.79
C ALA A 369 19.78 0.79 9.27
N THR A 370 20.22 -0.18 10.07
CA THR A 370 21.56 -0.18 10.67
C THR A 370 22.57 -0.98 9.85
N GLY A 371 23.82 -0.51 9.80
CA GLY A 371 24.92 -1.22 9.15
C GLY A 371 24.89 -1.21 7.62
N ALA A 372 24.21 -0.23 7.00
CA ALA A 372 24.13 -0.13 5.54
C ALA A 372 25.53 -0.04 4.90
N VAL A 373 25.83 -0.92 3.93
CA VAL A 373 27.15 -0.95 3.26
C VAL A 373 27.15 -0.23 1.90
N ASN A 374 25.97 0.01 1.36
CA ASN A 374 25.75 0.80 0.16
C ASN A 374 25.42 2.25 0.51
N ALA A 375 25.53 3.13 -0.48
CA ALA A 375 24.95 4.46 -0.33
C ALA A 375 23.44 4.29 -0.24
N LEU A 376 22.84 4.77 0.85
CA LEU A 376 21.45 4.52 1.17
C LEU A 376 20.67 5.84 1.12
N THR A 377 19.56 5.84 0.40
CA THR A 377 18.57 6.91 0.46
C THR A 377 17.41 6.46 1.33
N ILE A 378 16.99 7.29 2.28
CA ILE A 378 15.80 7.05 3.12
C ILE A 378 14.88 8.26 2.98
N LYS A 379 13.61 8.03 2.65
CA LYS A 379 12.57 9.07 2.68
C LYS A 379 11.50 8.71 3.69
N GLY A 380 11.16 9.61 4.60
CA GLY A 380 9.95 9.57 5.40
C GLY A 380 8.71 9.92 4.58
N GLY A 381 7.55 9.83 5.21
CA GLY A 381 6.22 10.11 4.69
C GLY A 381 5.68 11.48 5.12
N THR A 382 4.36 11.54 5.38
CA THR A 382 3.68 12.81 5.68
C THR A 382 3.34 13.04 7.16
N ALA A 383 3.73 12.12 8.04
CA ALA A 383 3.47 12.20 9.47
C ALA A 383 4.79 12.29 10.23
N ALA A 384 4.74 12.49 11.56
CA ALA A 384 5.95 12.52 12.38
C ALA A 384 6.67 11.16 12.37
N ASP A 385 7.77 11.08 11.64
CA ASP A 385 8.50 9.85 11.41
C ASP A 385 9.73 9.73 12.30
N THR A 386 10.23 8.51 12.45
CA THR A 386 11.50 8.21 13.12
C THR A 386 12.39 7.44 12.18
N ILE A 387 13.57 7.98 11.86
CA ILE A 387 14.55 7.36 10.97
C ILE A 387 15.83 7.10 11.74
N VAL A 388 16.29 5.86 11.79
CA VAL A 388 17.54 5.45 12.45
C VAL A 388 18.44 4.76 11.44
N ALA A 389 19.55 5.40 11.08
CA ALA A 389 20.51 4.91 10.08
C ALA A 389 21.96 4.98 10.62
N THR A 390 22.25 4.20 11.65
CA THR A 390 23.58 4.18 12.30
C THR A 390 24.48 3.09 11.72
N GLY A 391 25.80 3.29 11.85
CA GLY A 391 26.79 2.30 11.41
C GLY A 391 26.92 2.12 9.89
N ALA A 392 26.42 3.07 9.09
CA ALA A 392 26.57 3.04 7.64
C ALA A 392 28.06 3.16 7.24
N THR A 393 28.49 2.40 6.21
CA THR A 393 29.88 2.46 5.70
C THR A 393 30.04 3.40 4.51
N LYS A 394 28.92 3.84 3.92
CA LYS A 394 28.85 4.85 2.86
C LYS A 394 27.89 5.98 3.24
N ALA A 395 27.86 7.03 2.42
CA ALA A 395 26.97 8.17 2.64
C ALA A 395 25.50 7.73 2.66
N VAL A 396 24.74 8.35 3.55
CA VAL A 396 23.28 8.21 3.65
C VAL A 396 22.66 9.55 3.25
N THR A 397 21.66 9.48 2.39
CA THR A 397 20.79 10.62 2.05
C THR A 397 19.47 10.43 2.76
N VAL A 398 19.02 11.43 3.52
CA VAL A 398 17.74 11.39 4.24
C VAL A 398 16.87 12.56 3.80
N ASP A 399 15.59 12.28 3.61
CA ASP A 399 14.51 13.26 3.48
C ASP A 399 13.45 12.90 4.54
N GLY A 400 13.24 13.73 5.55
CA GLY A 400 12.24 13.48 6.60
C GLY A 400 10.82 13.51 6.07
N GLY A 401 10.55 14.33 5.05
CA GLY A 401 9.23 14.52 4.48
C GLY A 401 8.47 15.66 5.15
N THR A 402 7.26 15.38 5.64
CA THR A 402 6.50 16.37 6.42
C THR A 402 6.09 15.76 7.74
N GLY A 403 6.00 16.56 8.80
CA GLY A 403 5.76 16.04 10.13
C GLY A 403 6.85 16.53 11.06
N ALA A 404 6.75 16.27 12.37
CA ALA A 404 7.85 16.55 13.28
C ALA A 404 8.75 15.32 13.36
N ASP A 405 9.76 15.28 12.51
CA ASP A 405 10.55 14.08 12.26
C ASP A 405 11.71 13.92 13.23
N THR A 406 12.05 12.68 13.59
CA THR A 406 13.20 12.34 14.43
C THR A 406 14.19 11.51 13.63
N ILE A 407 15.35 12.07 13.32
CA ILE A 407 16.37 11.43 12.49
C ILE A 407 17.61 11.16 13.33
N THR A 408 18.15 9.95 13.30
CA THR A 408 19.39 9.55 13.99
C THR A 408 20.38 8.91 13.02
N LEU A 409 21.56 9.51 12.86
CA LEU A 409 22.67 8.98 12.05
C LEU A 409 23.98 8.98 12.85
N THR A 410 24.96 8.21 12.37
CA THR A 410 26.36 8.40 12.77
C THR A 410 26.99 9.47 11.86
N ALA A 411 27.77 10.41 12.40
CA ALA A 411 28.42 11.47 11.64
C ALA A 411 29.74 11.01 10.99
N ASN A 412 29.77 9.83 10.41
CA ASN A 412 31.01 9.18 9.95
C ASN A 412 31.25 9.29 8.44
N LYS A 413 30.34 9.91 7.69
CA LYS A 413 30.42 10.09 6.23
C LYS A 413 29.84 11.45 5.83
N ALA A 414 30.01 11.81 4.56
CA ALA A 414 29.37 12.97 3.94
C ALA A 414 27.88 12.71 3.68
N HIS A 415 27.08 12.63 4.76
CA HIS A 415 25.63 12.47 4.67
C HIS A 415 24.98 13.73 4.10
N SER A 416 23.83 13.55 3.44
CA SER A 416 22.97 14.66 2.99
C SER A 416 21.61 14.51 3.63
N ILE A 417 21.16 15.53 4.36
CA ILE A 417 19.98 15.46 5.20
C ILE A 417 19.07 16.64 4.86
N THR A 418 17.83 16.31 4.54
CA THR A 418 16.70 17.23 4.41
C THR A 418 15.75 16.86 5.55
N LEU A 419 15.52 17.78 6.47
CA LEU A 419 14.66 17.53 7.62
C LEU A 419 13.20 17.51 7.21
N GLY A 420 12.82 18.39 6.26
CA GLY A 420 11.47 18.48 5.76
C GLY A 420 10.69 19.62 6.39
N ALA A 421 9.36 19.52 6.33
CA ALA A 421 8.47 20.50 6.93
C ALA A 421 8.02 20.02 8.32
N GLY A 422 8.44 20.71 9.37
CA GLY A 422 8.23 20.20 10.71
C GLY A 422 8.88 21.05 11.79
N ALA A 423 8.83 20.55 13.02
CA ALA A 423 9.78 20.92 14.05
C ALA A 423 10.61 19.67 14.30
N ASP A 424 11.74 19.57 13.59
CA ASP A 424 12.43 18.30 13.42
C ASP A 424 13.55 18.13 14.44
N VAL A 425 13.92 16.89 14.73
CA VAL A 425 15.01 16.53 15.64
C VAL A 425 16.02 15.67 14.89
N LEU A 426 17.18 16.23 14.60
CA LEU A 426 18.31 15.50 14.06
C LEU A 426 19.32 15.19 15.16
N THR A 427 19.57 13.91 15.41
CA THR A 427 20.65 13.42 16.25
C THR A 427 21.79 12.88 15.38
N LEU A 428 22.98 13.47 15.54
CA LEU A 428 24.22 12.99 14.94
C LEU A 428 25.11 12.39 16.02
N ASP A 429 25.37 11.08 15.94
CA ASP A 429 26.37 10.41 16.76
C ASP A 429 27.77 10.70 16.19
N VAL A 430 28.52 11.55 16.89
CA VAL A 430 29.88 11.98 16.53
C VAL A 430 30.96 11.10 17.19
N GLY A 431 30.60 10.02 17.88
CA GLY A 431 31.53 9.01 18.40
C GLY A 431 32.20 9.34 19.76
N SER A 432 33.23 8.55 20.10
CA SER A 432 34.02 8.67 21.34
C SER A 432 35.41 9.30 21.08
N LYS A 433 36.06 9.75 22.15
CA LYS A 433 37.40 10.38 22.20
C LYS A 433 38.55 9.65 21.46
N ALA A 434 38.36 8.41 21.02
CA ALA A 434 39.37 7.56 20.38
C ALA A 434 38.97 7.02 19.00
N ALA A 435 37.84 7.46 18.44
CA ALA A 435 37.27 6.86 17.24
C ALA A 435 37.77 7.50 15.94
N THR A 436 38.11 6.67 14.95
CA THR A 436 38.43 7.03 13.55
C THR A 436 37.18 7.28 12.69
N THR A 437 36.07 7.67 13.32
CA THR A 437 34.72 7.63 12.72
C THR A 437 34.14 9.02 12.46
N GLY A 438 34.99 10.00 12.13
CA GLY A 438 34.56 11.36 11.75
C GLY A 438 33.99 11.42 10.34
N SER A 439 33.41 12.55 9.94
CA SER A 439 32.85 12.72 8.59
C SER A 439 33.94 12.96 7.56
N LEU A 440 35.09 13.50 7.98
CA LEU A 440 36.22 13.90 7.15
C LEU A 440 37.10 12.73 6.67
N THR A 441 36.51 11.56 6.40
CA THR A 441 37.21 10.34 5.97
C THR A 441 37.88 10.41 4.58
N ALA A 442 37.82 11.55 3.88
CA ALA A 442 38.49 11.72 2.61
C ALA A 442 40.02 11.73 2.80
N THR A 443 40.76 11.07 1.90
CA THR A 443 42.23 11.02 1.93
C THR A 443 42.88 12.36 1.60
N ASP A 444 42.12 13.32 1.08
CA ASP A 444 42.60 14.62 0.64
C ASP A 444 41.63 15.72 1.11
N LEU A 445 42.06 16.45 2.13
CA LEU A 445 41.34 17.59 2.73
C LEU A 445 42.02 18.94 2.44
N THR A 446 42.84 19.01 1.39
CA THR A 446 43.76 20.14 1.12
C THR A 446 43.09 21.39 0.55
N THR A 447 41.77 21.40 0.36
CA THR A 447 41.03 22.55 -0.20
C THR A 447 39.67 22.67 0.47
N ALA A 448 39.12 23.88 0.53
CA ALA A 448 37.77 24.10 1.03
C ALA A 448 36.68 23.28 0.30
N ALA A 449 36.80 23.13 -1.02
CA ALA A 449 35.88 22.34 -1.81
C ALA A 449 35.86 20.85 -1.37
N LYS A 450 37.02 20.29 -1.03
CA LYS A 450 37.14 18.91 -0.54
C LYS A 450 36.58 18.77 0.88
N LEU A 451 36.77 19.76 1.73
CA LEU A 451 36.16 19.81 3.07
C LEU A 451 34.62 19.84 2.98
N ILE A 452 34.06 20.69 2.12
CA ILE A 452 32.62 20.77 1.86
C ILE A 452 32.09 19.47 1.24
N ALA A 453 32.88 18.78 0.42
CA ALA A 453 32.49 17.49 -0.12
C ALA A 453 32.47 16.38 0.95
N ALA A 454 33.28 16.51 2.00
CA ALA A 454 33.38 15.54 3.10
C ALA A 454 32.48 15.86 4.31
N SER A 455 31.85 17.04 4.34
CA SER A 455 30.97 17.43 5.45
C SER A 455 29.63 16.69 5.44
N VAL A 456 29.05 16.48 6.62
CA VAL A 456 27.62 16.21 6.76
C VAL A 456 26.85 17.47 6.35
N LYS A 457 25.90 17.36 5.43
CA LYS A 457 25.10 18.49 4.95
C LYS A 457 23.69 18.38 5.47
N ILE A 458 23.21 19.46 6.07
CA ILE A 458 21.81 19.68 6.43
C ILE A 458 21.32 20.79 5.52
N THR A 459 20.32 20.50 4.68
CA THR A 459 20.02 21.32 3.48
C THR A 459 18.95 22.38 3.71
N ASP A 460 18.14 22.22 4.74
CA ASP A 460 16.91 22.99 4.97
C ASP A 460 16.68 23.36 6.45
N PHE A 461 17.72 23.27 7.29
CA PHE A 461 17.63 23.59 8.72
C PHE A 461 16.98 24.96 8.97
N ALA A 462 15.87 24.97 9.69
CA ALA A 462 15.01 26.13 9.89
C ALA A 462 14.67 26.37 11.37
N ALA A 463 13.88 27.41 11.64
CA ALA A 463 13.41 27.71 12.98
C ALA A 463 12.38 26.65 13.43
N GLY A 464 12.61 26.04 14.59
CA GLY A 464 11.80 24.92 15.09
C GLY A 464 12.60 23.62 15.15
N ASP A 465 13.63 23.50 14.32
CA ASP A 465 14.48 22.32 14.26
C ASP A 465 15.50 22.28 15.39
N THR A 466 15.85 21.06 15.78
CA THR A 466 16.81 20.75 16.82
C THR A 466 17.90 19.85 16.27
N LEU A 467 19.16 20.31 16.35
CA LEU A 467 20.33 19.50 16.08
C LEU A 467 20.98 19.06 17.40
N ILE A 468 21.06 17.75 17.61
CA ILE A 468 21.68 17.11 18.77
C ILE A 468 22.98 16.45 18.30
N LEU A 469 24.11 16.83 18.91
CA LEU A 469 25.39 16.15 18.73
C LEU A 469 25.59 15.18 19.88
N LYS A 470 25.48 13.88 19.60
CA LYS A 470 25.63 12.81 20.59
C LYS A 470 27.05 12.28 20.59
N THR A 471 27.64 12.16 21.77
CA THR A 471 28.99 11.62 21.99
C THR A 471 28.90 10.39 22.91
N ALA A 472 29.73 9.38 22.67
CA ALA A 472 29.64 8.09 23.40
C ALA A 472 29.99 8.18 24.90
N ASP A 473 30.72 9.22 25.32
CA ASP A 473 31.14 9.43 26.72
C ASP A 473 30.11 10.17 27.59
N HIS A 474 28.92 10.48 27.07
CA HIS A 474 27.99 11.46 27.66
C HIS A 474 26.63 10.84 28.02
N THR A 475 26.62 10.06 29.10
CA THR A 475 25.41 9.41 29.66
C THR A 475 24.58 10.32 30.58
N THR A 476 24.92 11.61 30.72
CA THR A 476 24.19 12.57 31.55
C THR A 476 24.11 13.95 30.89
N ALA A 477 22.95 14.62 31.01
CA ALA A 477 22.61 15.92 30.45
C ALA A 477 23.44 17.12 30.97
N ALA A 478 24.53 16.88 31.69
CA ALA A 478 25.35 17.92 32.33
C ALA A 478 26.59 18.33 31.52
N ASN A 479 26.94 17.59 30.46
CA ASN A 479 28.18 17.77 29.72
C ASN A 479 27.96 17.81 28.21
N VAL A 480 26.84 18.34 27.77
CA VAL A 480 26.77 18.88 26.42
C VAL A 480 27.63 20.12 26.46
N THR A 481 28.67 20.14 25.63
CA THR A 481 29.46 21.36 25.42
C THR A 481 28.54 22.37 24.79
N LYS A 482 27.83 23.09 25.65
CA LYS A 482 27.18 24.34 25.31
C LYS A 482 28.32 25.23 24.81
N LEU A 483 28.26 25.68 23.56
CA LEU A 483 29.00 26.87 23.18
C LEU A 483 28.39 28.03 23.99
N THR A 484 28.77 28.14 25.26
CA THR A 484 28.51 29.33 26.06
C THR A 484 29.58 30.34 25.69
N GLY A 485 29.14 31.37 25.00
CA GLY A 485 29.97 32.49 24.64
C GLY A 485 29.55 33.00 23.29
N THR A 486 29.52 34.31 23.17
CA THR A 486 29.51 35.01 21.90
C THR A 486 30.63 34.44 21.01
N ILE A 487 30.33 33.51 20.11
CA ILE A 487 31.07 33.40 18.84
C ILE A 487 30.19 34.01 17.77
N ALA A 488 29.87 35.29 17.95
CA ALA A 488 29.08 36.08 17.01
C ALA A 488 29.80 37.37 16.56
N GLU A 489 30.97 37.70 17.14
CA GLU A 489 31.77 38.84 16.67
C GLU A 489 33.26 38.55 16.89
N ASN A 490 33.90 37.75 16.02
CA ASN A 490 35.31 37.92 15.60
C ASN A 490 35.94 36.74 14.82
N LEU A 491 35.16 36.06 13.98
CA LEU A 491 35.68 35.73 12.66
C LEU A 491 34.81 36.44 11.64
N ALA A 492 34.86 37.78 11.61
CA ALA A 492 34.38 38.51 10.45
C ALA A 492 35.19 37.98 9.25
N ALA A 493 34.57 37.11 8.45
CA ALA A 493 35.25 36.19 7.56
C ALA A 493 36.24 36.88 6.61
N THR A 494 37.52 36.80 6.93
CA THR A 494 38.61 37.06 6.00
C THR A 494 39.43 35.78 5.89
N GLY A 495 38.87 34.75 5.26
CA GLY A 495 39.55 33.47 5.08
C GLY A 495 38.72 32.46 4.31
N ASP A 496 39.38 31.58 3.57
CA ASP A 496 38.77 30.37 3.00
C ASP A 496 38.53 29.33 4.11
N LEU A 497 37.56 28.43 3.94
CA LEU A 497 37.15 27.42 4.92
C LEU A 497 38.33 26.61 5.46
N LEU A 498 39.28 26.28 4.59
CA LEU A 498 40.48 25.53 4.97
C LEU A 498 41.36 26.29 5.97
N ASN A 499 41.52 27.60 5.78
CA ASN A 499 42.32 28.43 6.69
C ASN A 499 41.65 28.51 8.05
N ILE A 500 40.32 28.71 8.06
CA ILE A 500 39.54 28.72 9.30
C ILE A 500 39.74 27.42 10.07
N ILE A 501 39.52 26.26 9.43
CA ILE A 501 39.67 24.96 10.09
C ILE A 501 41.12 24.71 10.52
N SER A 502 42.11 25.12 9.71
CA SER A 502 43.52 25.01 10.08
C SER A 502 43.82 25.79 11.37
N ASP A 503 43.34 27.03 11.48
CA ASP A 503 43.47 27.86 12.68
C ASP A 503 42.75 27.25 13.90
N LEU A 504 41.64 26.52 13.70
CA LEU A 504 40.91 25.81 14.76
C LEU A 504 41.67 24.58 15.28
N THR A 505 42.57 24.00 14.48
CA THR A 505 43.35 22.80 14.83
C THR A 505 44.78 23.10 15.27
N ASP A 506 45.31 24.28 14.95
CA ASP A 506 46.70 24.64 15.25
C ASP A 506 46.94 24.90 16.75
N THR A 507 47.65 23.98 17.39
CA THR A 507 48.05 24.10 18.81
C THR A 507 49.27 25.00 19.06
N ALA A 508 49.95 25.45 17.99
CA ALA A 508 51.17 26.26 18.08
C ALA A 508 50.92 27.77 18.13
N LEU A 509 49.66 28.21 17.96
CA LEU A 509 49.25 29.61 18.09
C LEU A 509 49.47 30.08 19.55
N PRO A 510 50.39 31.04 19.79
CA PRO A 510 50.68 31.52 21.15
C PRO A 510 49.46 32.18 21.76
N ALA A 511 49.21 31.92 23.05
CA ALA A 511 48.24 32.68 23.82
C ALA A 511 48.62 34.17 23.80
N GLY A 512 47.90 34.98 23.01
CA GLY A 512 48.00 36.44 23.05
C GLY A 512 48.69 37.15 21.87
N ALA A 513 48.89 36.53 20.70
CA ALA A 513 49.31 37.28 19.51
C ALA A 513 48.08 37.89 18.78
N GLY A 514 47.90 39.22 18.84
CA GLY A 514 46.86 39.95 18.08
C GLY A 514 47.04 39.78 16.57
N THR A 515 46.02 39.69 15.72
CA THR A 515 44.73 40.42 15.65
C THR A 515 43.54 39.53 15.29
N THR A 516 43.60 38.23 15.61
CA THR A 516 42.49 37.27 15.57
C THR A 516 42.56 36.38 16.81
N THR A 517 41.95 36.88 17.89
CA THR A 517 42.14 36.43 19.27
C THR A 517 41.60 35.00 19.52
N THR A 518 42.50 34.09 19.92
CA THR A 518 42.27 32.97 20.88
C THR A 518 41.28 31.83 20.55
N ILE A 519 41.52 31.03 19.49
CA ILE A 519 40.76 29.76 19.31
C ILE A 519 41.60 28.50 19.59
N ALA A 520 42.89 28.55 19.25
CA ALA A 520 43.86 27.46 19.35
C ALA A 520 44.04 26.80 20.74
N THR A 521 43.55 27.41 21.82
CA THR A 521 43.70 26.88 23.19
C THR A 521 42.42 26.26 23.78
N GLN A 522 41.30 26.19 23.05
CA GLN A 522 39.99 25.93 23.69
C GLN A 522 39.10 24.83 23.12
N ILE A 523 39.38 24.22 21.95
CA ILE A 523 38.57 23.08 21.49
C ILE A 523 39.17 21.78 22.04
N GLY A 524 38.89 21.49 23.32
CA GLY A 524 39.08 20.16 23.89
C GLY A 524 38.28 19.06 23.16
N VAL A 525 38.48 17.82 23.58
CA VAL A 525 37.85 16.61 23.03
C VAL A 525 36.36 16.77 22.74
N ASN A 526 35.95 16.42 21.51
CA ASN A 526 34.56 16.39 21.06
C ASN A 526 33.80 17.71 21.30
N GLN A 527 34.53 18.82 21.45
CA GLN A 527 33.92 20.13 21.51
C GLN A 527 33.64 20.63 20.10
N ALA A 528 32.50 21.30 19.95
CA ALA A 528 32.07 21.89 18.70
C ALA A 528 32.38 23.39 18.67
N VAL A 529 32.71 23.92 17.49
CA VAL A 529 32.75 25.36 17.19
C VAL A 529 31.92 25.65 15.95
N SER A 530 31.08 26.69 16.01
CA SER A 530 30.27 27.13 14.87
C SER A 530 30.75 28.45 14.29
N PHE A 531 30.71 28.61 12.96
CA PHE A 531 31.03 29.85 12.26
C PHE A 531 30.23 29.96 10.95
N THR A 532 30.19 31.16 10.36
CA THR A 532 29.46 31.41 9.12
C THR A 532 30.41 31.78 7.97
N LEU A 533 30.15 31.24 6.78
CA LEU A 533 30.95 31.51 5.59
C LEU A 533 30.06 31.40 4.34
N ALA A 534 30.11 32.43 3.48
CA ALA A 534 29.39 32.47 2.20
C ALA A 534 27.89 32.12 2.30
N GLY A 535 27.21 32.58 3.36
CA GLY A 535 25.78 32.34 3.58
C GLY A 535 25.41 31.00 4.21
N ASN A 536 26.38 30.19 4.61
CA ASN A 536 26.17 28.92 5.32
C ASN A 536 26.71 29.00 6.76
N THR A 537 26.16 28.17 7.65
CA THR A 537 26.75 27.91 8.97
C THR A 537 27.49 26.60 8.93
N TYR A 538 28.69 26.57 9.49
CA TYR A 538 29.50 25.38 9.66
C TYR A 538 29.66 25.08 11.15
N ILE A 539 29.65 23.80 11.50
CA ILE A 539 29.95 23.30 12.84
C ILE A 539 31.10 22.31 12.71
N PHE A 540 32.23 22.62 13.32
CA PHE A 540 33.41 21.78 13.37
C PHE A 540 33.50 21.11 14.75
N VAL A 541 33.65 19.79 14.78
CA VAL A 541 33.84 19.00 16.00
C VAL A 541 35.22 18.35 15.95
N ASN A 542 36.08 18.70 16.91
CA ASN A 542 37.46 18.22 16.96
C ASN A 542 37.55 16.90 17.74
N ASN A 543 38.29 15.91 17.22
CA ASN A 543 38.54 14.61 17.85
C ASN A 543 39.65 14.61 18.94
N ASN A 544 40.10 15.79 19.37
CA ASN A 544 41.25 16.04 20.24
C ASN A 544 42.63 15.77 19.62
N VAL A 545 42.74 15.76 18.29
CA VAL A 545 44.01 15.74 17.58
C VAL A 545 44.33 17.16 17.09
N ALA A 546 45.57 17.58 17.26
CA ALA A 546 46.08 18.90 16.91
C ALA A 546 46.26 19.12 15.39
N THR A 547 45.64 18.28 14.57
CA THR A 547 45.73 18.29 13.12
C THR A 547 44.41 17.83 12.55
N LEU A 548 43.96 18.49 11.49
CA LEU A 548 42.81 18.04 10.71
C LEU A 548 43.01 16.59 10.23
N ASP A 549 42.14 15.68 10.66
CA ASP A 549 42.22 14.27 10.28
C ASP A 549 40.83 13.63 10.03
N ALA A 550 40.82 12.32 9.74
CA ALA A 550 39.61 11.57 9.41
C ALA A 550 38.65 11.33 10.60
N GLY A 551 39.10 11.57 11.82
CA GLY A 551 38.29 11.51 13.03
C GLY A 551 37.52 12.79 13.33
N ASP A 552 37.89 13.92 12.71
CA ASP A 552 37.15 15.18 12.82
C ASP A 552 35.81 15.13 12.07
N VAL A 553 34.85 15.91 12.56
CA VAL A 553 33.52 16.06 11.94
C VAL A 553 33.31 17.50 11.50
N LEU A 554 32.87 17.68 10.26
CA LEU A 554 32.40 18.96 9.74
C LEU A 554 30.93 18.82 9.34
N ILE A 555 30.09 19.71 9.85
CA ILE A 555 28.67 19.80 9.53
C ILE A 555 28.43 21.15 8.85
N GLN A 556 27.69 21.14 7.74
CA GLN A 556 27.25 22.32 7.01
C GLN A 556 25.73 22.46 7.13
N LEU A 557 25.26 23.58 7.67
CA LEU A 557 23.87 24.03 7.58
C LEU A 557 23.77 24.96 6.36
N THR A 558 23.13 24.48 5.30
CA THR A 558 23.07 25.18 4.02
C THR A 558 22.10 26.37 4.10
N GLY A 559 22.53 27.55 3.65
CA GLY A 559 21.69 28.75 3.61
C GLY A 559 21.36 29.39 4.97
N VAL A 560 21.92 28.88 6.07
CA VAL A 560 21.72 29.44 7.42
C VAL A 560 22.79 30.49 7.70
N ALA A 561 22.46 31.78 7.60
CA ALA A 561 23.41 32.88 7.75
C ALA A 561 23.71 33.28 9.21
N ALA A 562 22.85 32.92 10.15
CA ALA A 562 23.05 33.01 11.60
C ALA A 562 21.92 32.20 12.27
N PRO A 563 22.19 31.05 12.90
CA PRO A 563 21.12 30.30 13.52
C PRO A 563 20.60 31.11 14.71
N ALA A 564 19.30 31.42 14.70
CA ALA A 564 18.63 31.97 15.86
C ALA A 564 18.64 30.91 16.96
N THR A 565 19.64 30.95 17.83
CA THR A 565 19.76 30.13 19.05
C THR A 565 19.87 28.61 18.77
N ILE A 566 21.04 28.13 18.33
CA ILE A 566 21.36 26.70 18.49
C ILE A 566 21.48 26.44 19.99
N THR A 567 20.50 25.74 20.55
CA THR A 567 20.53 25.32 21.95
C THR A 567 21.09 23.91 21.99
N PHE A 568 22.39 23.80 22.30
CA PHE A 568 23.02 22.52 22.59
C PHE A 568 22.50 22.05 23.97
N ALA A 569 21.65 21.02 23.97
CA ALA A 569 21.01 20.45 25.16
C ALA A 569 21.86 19.33 25.75
#